data_AF-A0A1I7F459-F1
#
_entry.id   AF-A0A1I7F459-F1
#
_cell.length_a   1.000
_cell.length_b   1.000
_cell.length_c   1.000
_cell.angle_alpha   90.00
_cell.angle_beta   90.00
_cell.angle_gamma   90.00
#
_symmetry.space_group_name_H-M   'P 1'
#
loop_
_entity.id
_entity.type
_entity.pdbx_description
1 polymer ?
#
loop_
_entity_poly.entity_id
_entity_poly.type
_entity_poly.pdbx_seq_one_letter_code
_entity_poly.pdbx_strand_id
1 'polypeptide(L)'
;MQPTVHLFKAARRTMLKDLWDHRLATSVERVKAELVKVERQVNQFLDRIADASVPSVIAAYESRIKVLEDRKIGLVEKIGATGRPARSFDETLRTALQVLVSYGILIVLKISARCSNWLLPTGWFTKETRVLEPLIFLCPLRP
;
A
#
# COMPACT_ATOMS: atom_id res chain seq x y z
N MET A 1 -19.48 18.53 7.69
CA MET A 1 -18.48 19.13 6.79
C MET A 1 -18.28 18.20 5.60
N GLN A 2 -18.88 18.49 4.45
CA GLN A 2 -18.55 17.79 3.19
C GLN A 2 -17.57 18.67 2.40
N PRO A 3 -16.47 18.12 1.86
CA PRO A 3 -15.53 18.90 1.07
C PRO A 3 -16.21 19.40 -0.21
N THR A 4 -15.83 20.59 -0.68
CA THR A 4 -16.30 21.14 -1.95
C THR A 4 -15.90 20.21 -3.11
N VAL A 5 -16.82 20.00 -4.05
CA VAL A 5 -16.66 19.05 -5.18
C VAL A 5 -15.36 19.28 -5.96
N HIS A 6 -14.94 20.54 -6.10
CA HIS A 6 -13.69 20.91 -6.76
C HIS A 6 -12.44 20.40 -6.04
N LEU A 7 -12.39 20.48 -4.71
CA LEU A 7 -11.28 19.95 -3.92
C LEU A 7 -11.17 18.43 -4.07
N PHE A 8 -12.29 17.72 -4.01
CA PHE A 8 -12.29 16.26 -4.18
C PHE A 8 -11.80 15.83 -5.57
N LYS A 9 -12.25 16.53 -6.62
CA LYS A 9 -11.80 16.28 -7.99
C LYS A 9 -10.31 16.58 -8.16
N ALA A 10 -9.83 17.69 -7.59
CA ALA A 10 -8.41 18.05 -7.60
C ALA A 10 -7.58 16.99 -6.88
N ALA A 11 -7.89 16.66 -5.63
CA ALA A 11 -7.17 15.64 -4.86
C ALA A 11 -7.10 14.29 -5.61
N ARG A 12 -8.23 13.81 -6.14
CA ARG A 12 -8.27 12.55 -6.92
C ARG A 12 -7.38 12.60 -8.15
N ARG A 13 -7.40 13.70 -8.91
CA ARG A 13 -6.72 13.80 -10.22
C ARG A 13 -5.26 14.23 -10.12
N THR A 14 -4.90 15.17 -9.25
CA THR A 14 -3.54 15.74 -9.22
C THR A 14 -2.66 15.14 -8.14
N MET A 15 -3.23 14.66 -7.03
CA MET A 15 -2.41 14.09 -5.97
C MET A 15 -2.41 12.57 -6.05
N LEU A 16 -3.59 11.95 -5.97
CA LEU A 16 -3.66 10.50 -5.85
C LEU A 16 -3.32 9.78 -7.15
N LYS A 17 -3.71 10.33 -8.30
CA LYS A 17 -3.40 9.74 -9.60
C LYS A 17 -1.93 9.90 -9.96
N ASP A 18 -1.35 11.07 -9.75
CA ASP A 18 0.08 11.31 -10.01
C ASP A 18 0.96 10.41 -9.11
N LEU A 19 0.63 10.28 -7.82
CA LEU A 19 1.32 9.35 -6.92
C LEU A 19 1.15 7.89 -7.33
N TRP A 20 -0.02 7.52 -7.85
CA TRP A 20 -0.27 6.17 -8.36
C TRP A 20 0.61 5.86 -9.58
N ASP A 21 0.67 6.78 -10.53
CA ASP A 21 1.45 6.61 -11.75
C ASP A 21 2.96 6.62 -11.44
N HIS A 22 3.41 7.49 -10.54
CA HIS A 22 4.78 7.48 -10.02
C HIS A 22 5.14 6.15 -9.34
N ARG A 23 4.21 5.58 -8.55
CA ARG A 23 4.40 4.27 -7.92
C ARG A 23 4.54 3.16 -8.95
N LEU A 24 3.73 3.18 -10.03
CA LEU A 24 3.84 2.20 -11.10
C LEU A 24 5.19 2.29 -11.81
N ALA A 25 5.63 3.50 -12.19
CA ALA A 25 6.94 3.73 -12.78
C ALA A 25 8.07 3.23 -11.86
N THR A 26 8.06 3.66 -10.59
CA THR A 26 9.07 3.23 -9.62
C THR A 26 9.10 1.71 -9.45
N SER A 27 7.96 1.03 -9.50
CA SER A 27 7.91 -0.44 -9.36
C SER A 27 8.61 -1.15 -10.51
N VAL A 28 8.42 -0.68 -11.74
CA VAL A 28 9.08 -1.22 -12.94
C VAL A 28 10.58 -0.93 -12.87
N GLU A 29 10.95 0.29 -12.48
CA GLU A 29 12.33 0.74 -12.43
C GLU A 29 13.14 -0.04 -11.39
N ARG A 30 12.52 -0.40 -10.26
CA ARG A 30 13.15 -1.26 -9.24
C ARG A 30 13.42 -2.67 -9.76
N VAL A 31 12.49 -3.26 -10.50
CA VAL A 31 12.70 -4.61 -11.08
C VAL A 31 13.78 -4.58 -12.16
N LYS A 32 13.82 -3.53 -12.99
CA LYS A 32 14.90 -3.30 -13.97
C LYS A 32 16.26 -3.11 -13.29
N ALA A 33 16.33 -2.36 -12.19
CA ALA A 33 17.57 -2.18 -11.44
C ALA A 33 18.08 -3.51 -10.84
N GLU A 34 17.18 -4.35 -10.33
CA GLU A 34 17.52 -5.70 -9.87
C GLU A 34 18.04 -6.59 -11.01
N LEU A 35 17.47 -6.47 -12.21
CA LEU A 35 17.96 -7.18 -13.40
C LEU A 35 19.42 -6.81 -13.71
N VAL A 36 19.72 -5.52 -13.79
CA VAL A 36 21.10 -5.02 -14.04
C VAL A 36 22.06 -5.48 -12.95
N LYS A 37 21.61 -5.53 -11.69
CA LYS A 37 22.44 -6.04 -10.59
C LYS A 37 22.78 -7.52 -10.75
N VAL A 38 21.80 -8.35 -11.15
CA VAL A 38 22.02 -9.77 -11.42
C VAL A 38 22.99 -9.96 -12.58
N GLU A 39 22.86 -9.19 -13.67
CA GLU A 39 23.78 -9.24 -14.81
C GLU A 39 25.22 -8.88 -14.42
N ARG A 40 25.40 -7.85 -13.60
CA ARG A 40 26.73 -7.50 -13.06
C ARG A 40 27.33 -8.61 -12.20
N GLN A 41 26.51 -9.28 -11.40
CA GLN A 41 26.96 -10.41 -10.58
C GLN A 41 27.38 -11.60 -11.45
N VAL A 42 26.64 -11.89 -12.52
CA VAL A 42 27.01 -12.94 -13.49
C VAL A 42 28.38 -12.62 -14.11
N ASN A 43 28.56 -11.40 -14.63
CA ASN A 43 29.84 -10.99 -15.22
C ASN A 43 31.00 -11.09 -14.22
N GLN A 44 30.80 -10.66 -12.97
CA GLN A 44 31.81 -10.78 -11.92
C GLN A 44 32.21 -12.25 -11.65
N PHE A 45 31.27 -13.19 -11.69
CA PHE A 45 31.60 -14.61 -11.51
C PHE A 45 32.28 -15.20 -12.75
N LEU A 46 31.92 -14.75 -13.96
CA LEU A 46 32.59 -15.15 -15.19
C LEU A 46 34.05 -14.70 -15.22
N ASP A 47 34.33 -13.44 -14.85
CA ASP A 47 35.70 -12.93 -14.75
C ASP A 47 36.52 -13.74 -13.73
N ARG A 48 35.92 -14.09 -12.59
CA ARG A 48 36.57 -14.93 -11.56
C ARG A 48 36.79 -16.38 -12.00
N ILE A 49 35.95 -16.93 -12.87
CA ILE A 49 36.16 -18.27 -13.45
C ILE A 49 37.34 -18.22 -14.42
N ALA A 50 37.47 -17.15 -15.22
CA ALA A 50 38.58 -16.99 -16.16
C ALA A 50 39.95 -16.99 -15.46
N ASP A 51 40.02 -16.44 -14.24
CA ASP A 51 41.24 -16.41 -13.42
C ASP A 51 41.39 -17.64 -12.49
N ALA A 52 40.36 -18.49 -12.36
CA ALA A 52 40.40 -19.63 -11.44
C ALA A 52 41.10 -20.84 -12.07
N SER A 53 42.05 -21.43 -11.34
CA SER A 53 42.80 -22.61 -11.79
C SER A 53 42.34 -23.93 -11.16
N VAL A 54 41.42 -23.87 -10.18
CA VAL A 54 40.97 -25.05 -9.42
C VAL A 54 39.61 -25.53 -9.95
N PRO A 55 39.51 -26.76 -10.51
CA PRO A 55 38.28 -27.26 -11.14
C PRO A 55 37.06 -27.31 -10.21
N SER A 56 37.25 -27.60 -8.92
CA SER A 56 36.16 -27.64 -7.94
C SER A 56 35.55 -26.27 -7.65
N VAL A 57 36.37 -25.21 -7.72
CA VAL A 57 35.95 -23.82 -7.52
C VAL A 57 35.21 -23.31 -8.75
N ILE A 58 35.67 -23.67 -9.96
CA ILE A 58 34.99 -23.38 -11.22
C ILE A 58 33.57 -23.97 -11.21
N ALA A 59 33.42 -25.26 -10.87
CA ALA A 59 32.12 -25.92 -10.81
C ALA A 59 31.15 -25.27 -9.80
N ALA A 60 31.67 -24.80 -8.66
CA ALA A 60 30.87 -24.07 -7.67
C ALA A 60 30.38 -22.72 -8.19
N TYR A 61 31.21 -21.99 -8.95
CA TYR A 61 30.82 -20.73 -9.59
C TYR A 61 29.84 -20.93 -10.74
N GLU A 62 30.03 -21.96 -11.58
CA GLU A 62 29.08 -22.32 -12.63
C GLU A 62 27.69 -22.63 -12.07
N SER A 63 27.62 -23.37 -10.95
CA SER A 63 26.36 -23.61 -10.24
C SER A 63 25.72 -22.30 -9.76
N ARG A 64 26.51 -21.36 -9.25
CA ARG A 64 26.03 -20.05 -8.82
C ARG A 64 25.54 -19.19 -9.99
N ILE A 65 26.19 -19.26 -11.14
CA ILE A 65 25.81 -18.57 -12.37
C ILE A 65 24.47 -19.10 -12.87
N LYS A 66 24.28 -20.42 -12.93
CA LYS A 66 22.99 -21.03 -13.33
C LYS A 66 21.82 -20.50 -12.49
N VAL A 67 21.99 -20.44 -11.16
CA VAL A 67 20.96 -19.89 -10.26
C VAL A 67 20.67 -18.41 -10.55
N LEU A 68 21.69 -17.62 -10.89
CA LEU A 68 21.52 -16.21 -11.25
C LEU A 68 20.84 -16.04 -12.63
N GLU A 69 21.13 -16.91 -13.58
CA GLU A 69 20.49 -16.95 -14.91
C GLU A 69 19.01 -17.34 -14.80
N ASP A 70 18.67 -18.36 -14.01
CA ASP A 70 17.28 -18.70 -13.72
C ASP A 70 16.52 -17.53 -13.09
N ARG A 71 17.17 -16.84 -12.13
CA ARG A 71 16.62 -15.64 -11.51
C ARG A 71 16.46 -14.50 -12.52
N LYS A 72 17.36 -14.36 -13.49
CA LYS A 72 17.26 -13.37 -14.57
C LYS A 72 16.00 -13.62 -15.40
N ILE A 73 15.75 -14.85 -15.81
CA ILE A 73 14.55 -15.24 -16.57
C ILE A 73 13.29 -14.84 -15.79
N GLY A 74 13.20 -15.24 -14.52
CA GLY A 74 12.05 -14.87 -13.67
C GLY A 74 11.91 -13.36 -13.42
N LEU A 75 13.01 -12.59 -13.43
CA LEU A 75 12.96 -11.13 -13.35
C LEU A 75 12.45 -10.51 -14.66
N VAL A 76 12.85 -11.03 -15.82
CA VAL A 76 12.35 -10.57 -17.13
C VAL A 76 10.85 -10.80 -17.25
N GLU A 77 10.36 -11.97 -16.85
CA GLU A 77 8.92 -12.27 -16.77
C GLU A 77 8.19 -11.31 -15.82
N LYS A 78 8.80 -11.04 -14.67
CA LYS A 78 8.28 -10.05 -13.72
C LYS A 78 8.24 -8.65 -14.29
N ILE A 79 9.17 -8.24 -15.16
CA ILE A 79 9.08 -6.92 -15.83
C ILE A 79 7.85 -6.88 -16.74
N GLY A 80 7.53 -7.96 -17.44
CA GLY A 80 6.31 -8.06 -18.26
C GLY A 80 5.02 -8.01 -17.42
N ALA A 81 5.05 -8.54 -16.20
CA ALA A 81 3.92 -8.53 -15.28
C ALA A 81 3.83 -7.25 -14.41
N THR A 82 4.97 -6.64 -14.09
CA THR A 82 5.08 -5.47 -13.19
C THR A 82 4.73 -4.21 -13.98
N GLY A 83 3.75 -3.45 -13.51
CA GLY A 83 3.23 -2.26 -14.18
C GLY A 83 1.77 -2.39 -14.62
N ARG A 84 1.22 -3.61 -14.65
CA ARG A 84 -0.22 -3.83 -14.81
C ARG A 84 -0.86 -4.10 -13.45
N PRO A 85 -1.45 -3.09 -12.78
CA PRO A 85 -2.12 -3.33 -11.51
C PRO A 85 -3.32 -4.25 -11.74
N ALA A 86 -3.54 -5.19 -10.81
CA ALA A 86 -4.66 -6.15 -10.88
C ALA A 86 -6.04 -5.48 -10.86
N ARG A 87 -6.11 -4.24 -10.37
CA ARG A 87 -7.30 -3.39 -10.34
C ARG A 87 -6.95 -2.00 -10.86
N SER A 88 -7.92 -1.34 -11.46
CA SER A 88 -7.75 0.03 -11.91
C SER A 88 -7.55 0.98 -10.72
N PHE A 89 -7.02 2.18 -11.00
CA PHE A 89 -6.88 3.23 -10.00
C PHE A 89 -8.22 3.53 -9.32
N ASP A 90 -9.29 3.64 -10.09
CA ASP A 90 -10.62 4.01 -9.58
C ASP A 90 -11.23 2.95 -8.67
N GLU A 91 -11.08 1.67 -9.01
CA GLU A 91 -11.54 0.57 -8.15
C GLU A 91 -10.75 0.54 -6.84
N THR A 92 -9.44 0.68 -6.92
CA THR A 92 -8.56 0.67 -5.73
C THR A 92 -8.87 1.86 -4.82
N LEU A 93 -9.02 3.05 -5.41
CA LEU A 93 -9.37 4.27 -4.69
C LEU A 93 -10.75 4.16 -4.04
N ARG A 94 -11.75 3.64 -4.78
CA ARG A 94 -13.09 3.40 -4.25
C ARG A 94 -13.05 2.46 -3.06
N THR A 95 -12.35 1.33 -3.16
CA THR A 95 -12.21 0.38 -2.05
C THR A 95 -11.51 1.01 -0.85
N ALA A 96 -10.44 1.78 -1.06
CA ALA A 96 -9.75 2.47 0.03
C ALA A 96 -10.66 3.47 0.75
N LEU A 97 -11.44 4.26 0.00
CA LEU A 97 -12.41 5.19 0.58
C LEU A 97 -13.55 4.46 1.32
N GLN A 98 -14.05 3.35 0.78
CA GLN A 98 -15.07 2.53 1.46
C GLN A 98 -14.56 1.94 2.77
N VAL A 99 -13.31 1.50 2.78
CA VAL A 99 -12.60 1.05 3.98
C VAL A 99 -12.57 2.16 5.03
N LEU A 100 -12.13 3.36 4.67
CA LEU A 100 -12.08 4.51 5.59
C LEU A 100 -13.45 4.84 6.19
N VAL A 101 -14.51 4.79 5.37
CA VAL A 101 -15.88 5.04 5.82
C VAL A 101 -16.37 3.91 6.75
N SER A 102 -16.12 2.65 6.40
CA SER A 102 -16.56 1.49 7.18
C SER A 102 -15.92 1.46 8.58
N TYR A 103 -14.62 1.71 8.68
CA TYR A 103 -13.94 1.78 9.98
C TYR A 103 -14.38 3.00 10.80
N GLY A 104 -14.62 4.15 10.17
CA GLY A 104 -15.14 5.34 10.86
C GLY A 104 -16.50 5.09 11.51
N ILE A 105 -17.41 4.42 10.81
CA ILE A 105 -18.75 4.09 11.34
C ILE A 105 -18.65 3.12 12.53
N LEU A 106 -17.78 2.10 12.46
CA LEU A 106 -17.56 1.17 13.57
C LEU A 106 -16.97 1.85 14.81
N ILE A 107 -16.09 2.83 14.64
CA ILE A 107 -15.53 3.61 15.73
C ILE A 107 -16.61 4.47 16.38
N VAL A 108 -17.42 5.18 15.58
CA VAL A 108 -18.53 6.00 16.09
C VAL A 108 -19.58 5.14 16.80
N LEU A 109 -19.93 3.97 16.25
CA LEU A 109 -20.86 3.03 16.89
C LEU A 109 -20.28 2.45 18.19
N LYS A 110 -18.98 2.12 18.25
CA LYS A 110 -18.33 1.66 19.49
C LYS A 110 -18.28 2.74 20.56
N ILE A 111 -18.01 3.99 20.18
CA ILE A 111 -18.01 5.14 21.10
C ILE A 111 -19.44 5.39 21.61
N SER A 112 -20.42 5.41 20.72
CA SER A 112 -21.85 5.56 21.09
C SER A 112 -22.32 4.42 22.00
N ALA A 113 -21.99 3.16 21.70
CA ALA A 113 -22.39 2.01 22.51
C ALA A 113 -21.71 2.00 23.89
N ARG A 114 -20.46 2.49 23.97
CA ARG A 114 -19.75 2.67 25.24
C ARG A 114 -20.32 3.82 26.08
N CYS A 115 -20.85 4.88 25.45
CA CYS A 115 -21.62 5.92 26.12
C CYS A 115 -23.01 5.42 26.59
N SER A 116 -23.71 4.61 25.79
CA SER A 116 -25.01 4.05 26.18
C SER A 116 -24.93 3.09 27.37
N ASN A 117 -23.83 2.34 27.53
CA ASN A 117 -23.61 1.47 28.69
C ASN A 117 -23.25 2.22 29.99
N TRP A 118 -23.04 3.54 29.91
CA TRP A 118 -22.79 4.44 31.06
C TRP A 118 -24.01 5.31 31.41
N LEU A 119 -25.08 5.25 30.62
CA LEU A 119 -26.33 5.96 30.91
C LEU A 119 -27.46 4.97 31.19
N LEU A 120 -27.66 4.67 32.48
CA LEU A 120 -28.93 4.78 33.21
C LEU A 120 -28.68 4.24 34.64
N PRO A 121 -28.97 5.00 35.70
CA PRO A 121 -30.32 5.51 35.93
C PRO A 121 -30.34 6.99 36.34
N THR A 122 -30.86 7.85 35.47
CA THR A 122 -31.69 9.02 35.88
C THR A 122 -32.38 9.59 34.63
N GLY A 123 -33.59 9.11 34.37
CA GLY A 123 -34.77 9.95 34.10
C GLY A 123 -34.79 11.03 33.02
N TRP A 124 -33.95 11.05 31.98
CA TRP A 124 -34.01 12.12 30.96
C TRP A 124 -33.88 11.61 29.52
N PHE A 125 -34.89 10.88 29.04
CA PHE A 125 -35.08 10.70 27.59
C PHE A 125 -36.57 10.69 27.27
N THR A 126 -37.18 11.86 27.21
CA THR A 126 -38.47 12.02 26.51
C THR A 126 -38.21 12.24 25.03
N LYS A 127 -38.86 11.41 24.21
CA LYS A 127 -38.92 11.50 22.75
C LYS A 127 -39.53 12.84 22.31
N GLU A 128 -38.75 13.89 22.13
CA GLU A 128 -39.11 15.01 21.25
C GLU A 128 -37.92 15.98 21.19
N THR A 129 -37.17 16.00 20.08
CA THR A 129 -36.59 17.22 19.48
C THR A 129 -35.72 16.80 18.31
N ARG A 130 -36.35 16.89 17.14
CA ARG A 130 -35.72 16.87 15.83
C ARG A 130 -35.07 18.24 15.61
N VAL A 131 -33.98 18.57 16.32
CA VAL A 131 -33.17 19.77 16.03
C VAL A 131 -31.69 19.44 16.30
N LEU A 132 -30.91 19.40 15.21
CA LEU A 132 -29.44 19.34 15.24
C LEU A 132 -28.91 20.72 15.62
N GLU A 133 -28.63 20.95 16.90
CA GLU A 133 -27.70 22.00 17.32
C GLU A 133 -26.38 21.37 17.82
N PRO A 134 -25.23 21.93 17.43
CA PRO A 134 -23.92 21.35 17.72
C PRO A 134 -23.44 21.82 19.09
N LEU A 135 -24.05 21.34 20.17
CA LEU A 135 -23.39 21.39 21.46
C LEU A 135 -22.39 20.23 21.52
N ILE A 136 -21.15 20.58 21.21
CA ILE A 136 -19.93 19.85 21.53
C ILE A 136 -19.92 19.67 23.05
N PHE A 137 -20.60 18.64 23.53
CA PHE A 137 -20.35 18.11 24.86
C PHE A 137 -18.97 17.46 24.78
N LEU A 138 -17.94 18.24 25.17
CA LEU A 138 -16.65 17.70 25.51
C LEU A 138 -16.87 16.58 26.52
N CYS A 139 -16.68 15.35 26.05
CA CYS A 139 -16.43 14.20 26.89
C CYS A 139 -15.23 14.56 27.77
N PRO A 140 -15.34 14.61 29.11
CA PRO A 140 -14.19 14.86 29.94
C PRO A 140 -13.30 13.62 29.87
N LEU A 141 -12.23 13.73 29.08
CA LEU A 141 -11.05 12.88 29.19
C LEU A 141 -10.58 12.98 30.65
N ARG A 142 -10.87 11.95 31.44
CA ARG A 142 -10.25 11.75 32.76
C ARG A 142 -8.85 11.16 32.54
N PRO A 143 -7.82 11.61 33.28
CA PRO A 143 -6.43 11.18 33.11
C PRO A 143 -6.23 9.67 33.28
#